data_AF-A0A2H5ZNU8-F1
#
_entry.id   AF-A0A2H5ZNU8-F1
#
_cell.length_a   1.000
_cell.length_b   1.000
_cell.length_c   1.000
_cell.angle_alpha   90.00
_cell.angle_beta   90.00
_cell.angle_gamma   90.00
#
_symmetry.space_group_name_H-M   'P 1'
#
loop_
_entity.id
_entity.type
_entity.pdbx_description
1 polymer ?
#
loop_
_entity_poly.entity_id
_entity_poly.type
_entity_poly.pdbx_seq_one_letter_code
_entity_poly.pdbx_strand_id
1 'polypeptide(L)'
;MTEAHSRTVQASLNPLARLDPAQRVFVYPAWGRLALSLLLLWRWIGVWWVSLLVLLASDPPVTPPLLLRLVAIGIVVPFILEMVFRRAYRARTFCEPETLRIAFRSEELEIPRARIAAVRPWRVPLPGPGLALLVPGGKLLRERVEVPSPRSWAKLHGLALEEGSRATAATLAFAEARAASQPWRWYHYVAKFFVFGLIPAALLFQVHQRIAYGSVLGEYYLRGPAAYLRTWAVYYGTVVVYLLLFAGLLRSVLEVLLWFAAQTHPQRAIPGRRAGERLVHFVYYLGVLLLLALRFSGCG
;
A
#
# COMPACT_ATOMS: atom_id res chain seq x y z
N MET A 1 52.79 22.42 10.82
CA MET A 1 51.62 22.85 10.03
C MET A 1 51.08 21.69 9.17
N THR A 2 51.08 20.47 9.70
CA THR A 2 50.96 19.23 8.90
C THR A 2 49.78 18.36 9.33
N GLU A 3 48.88 18.89 10.16
CA GLU A 3 47.65 18.20 10.61
C GLU A 3 46.37 18.78 10.01
N ALA A 4 46.39 20.03 9.55
CA ALA A 4 45.22 20.68 8.95
C ALA A 4 44.92 20.18 7.52
N HIS A 5 45.93 19.66 6.81
CA HIS A 5 45.74 19.14 5.45
C HIS A 5 45.23 17.69 5.44
N SER A 6 45.56 16.89 6.46
CA SER A 6 45.06 15.51 6.58
C SER A 6 43.57 15.44 6.96
N ARG A 7 43.06 16.39 7.74
CA ARG A 7 41.60 16.46 8.03
C ARG A 7 40.77 16.93 6.84
N THR A 8 41.34 17.76 5.98
CA THR A 8 40.63 18.26 4.80
C THR A 8 40.58 17.22 3.67
N VAL A 9 41.56 16.31 3.59
CA VAL A 9 41.57 15.19 2.63
C VAL A 9 40.76 13.98 3.13
N GLN A 10 40.64 13.76 4.45
CA GLN A 10 39.72 12.75 5.01
C GLN A 10 38.24 13.16 4.93
N ALA A 11 37.93 14.46 4.86
CA ALA A 11 36.57 14.94 4.62
C ALA A 11 36.15 14.83 3.13
N SER A 12 37.09 14.66 2.20
CA SER A 12 36.82 14.57 0.75
C SER A 12 36.88 13.16 0.15
N LEU A 13 37.28 12.14 0.94
CA LEU A 13 37.46 10.75 0.48
C LEU A 13 36.32 9.79 0.90
N ASN A 14 35.16 10.31 1.25
CA ASN A 14 33.96 9.49 1.25
C ASN A 14 32.78 10.24 0.64
N PRO A 15 32.72 10.35 -0.70
CA PRO A 15 31.44 10.34 -1.37
C PRO A 15 30.88 8.93 -1.13
N LEU A 16 30.33 8.73 0.08
CA LEU A 16 29.35 7.70 0.39
C LEU A 16 28.59 7.46 -0.90
N ALA A 17 28.83 6.30 -1.51
CA ALA A 17 28.09 5.84 -2.66
C ALA A 17 26.63 6.12 -2.35
N ARG A 18 26.09 7.19 -2.94
CA ARG A 18 24.70 7.57 -2.82
C ARG A 18 23.98 6.54 -3.65
N LEU A 19 23.86 5.34 -3.09
CA LEU A 19 22.95 4.32 -3.54
C LEU A 19 21.59 4.98 -3.53
N ASP A 20 20.96 4.91 -4.68
CA ASP A 20 19.77 5.62 -5.07
C ASP A 20 18.79 5.74 -3.88
N PRO A 21 18.42 6.97 -3.43
CA PRO A 21 17.44 7.17 -2.35
C PRO A 21 16.06 6.52 -2.64
N ALA A 22 15.91 5.95 -3.85
CA ALA A 22 14.77 5.20 -4.34
C ALA A 22 14.55 3.82 -3.70
N GLN A 23 15.57 3.12 -3.15
CA GLN A 23 15.33 1.80 -2.56
C GLN A 23 14.87 1.90 -1.09
N ARG A 24 13.55 1.84 -0.90
CA ARG A 24 12.91 1.81 0.42
C ARG A 24 13.19 0.46 1.09
N VAL A 25 14.22 0.39 1.93
CA VAL A 25 14.54 -0.80 2.73
C VAL A 25 13.97 -0.64 4.14
N PHE A 26 13.37 -1.70 4.67
CA PHE A 26 12.93 -1.75 6.07
C PHE A 26 13.53 -2.97 6.75
N VAL A 27 13.92 -2.82 8.01
CA VAL A 27 14.53 -3.90 8.79
C VAL A 27 13.79 -3.99 10.10
N TYR A 28 13.24 -5.17 10.38
CA TYR A 28 12.52 -5.40 11.62
C TYR A 28 12.83 -6.79 12.19
N PRO A 29 12.67 -6.96 13.51
CA PRO A 29 12.70 -8.28 14.13
C PRO A 29 11.53 -9.15 13.62
N ALA A 30 11.62 -10.46 13.82
CA ALA A 30 10.60 -11.40 13.37
C ALA A 30 9.17 -11.05 13.85
N TRP A 31 9.02 -10.57 15.08
CA TRP A 31 7.73 -10.13 15.62
C TRP A 31 7.18 -8.89 14.90
N GLY A 32 8.05 -7.98 14.45
CA GLY A 32 7.63 -6.78 13.71
C GLY A 32 7.03 -7.13 12.36
N ARG A 33 7.57 -8.17 11.71
CA ARG A 33 6.96 -8.76 10.51
C ARG A 33 5.56 -9.28 10.76
N LEU A 34 5.39 -10.03 11.85
CA LEU A 34 4.10 -10.59 12.24
C LEU A 34 3.09 -9.48 12.49
N ALA A 35 3.45 -8.46 13.28
CA ALA A 35 2.60 -7.33 13.61
C ALA A 35 2.12 -6.58 12.35
N LEU A 36 3.05 -6.25 11.44
CA LEU A 36 2.70 -5.60 10.17
C LEU A 36 1.82 -6.49 9.28
N SER A 37 2.08 -7.79 9.26
CA SER A 37 1.26 -8.74 8.49
C SER A 37 -0.16 -8.82 9.05
N LEU A 38 -0.32 -8.82 10.38
CA LEU A 38 -1.62 -8.80 11.05
C LEU A 38 -2.38 -7.49 10.78
N LEU A 39 -1.72 -6.34 10.82
CA LEU A 39 -2.34 -5.05 10.48
C LEU A 39 -2.82 -5.02 9.03
N LEU A 40 -2.03 -5.58 8.11
CA LEU A 40 -2.42 -5.68 6.69
C LEU A 40 -3.64 -6.57 6.50
N LEU A 41 -3.67 -7.73 7.17
CA LEU A 41 -4.80 -8.66 7.14
C LEU A 41 -6.05 -8.05 7.77
N TRP A 42 -5.92 -7.37 8.92
CA TRP A 42 -7.00 -6.61 9.54
C TRP A 42 -7.60 -5.65 8.52
N ARG A 43 -6.78 -4.81 7.90
CA ARG A 43 -7.24 -3.83 6.92
C ARG A 43 -7.99 -4.49 5.75
N TRP A 44 -7.49 -5.62 5.26
CA TRP A 44 -8.16 -6.37 4.19
C TRP A 44 -9.51 -6.93 4.63
N ILE A 45 -9.55 -7.59 5.78
CA ILE A 45 -10.79 -8.13 6.37
C ILE A 45 -11.78 -7.00 6.61
N GLY A 46 -11.33 -5.85 7.12
CA GLY A 46 -12.15 -4.67 7.35
C GLY A 46 -12.81 -4.14 6.08
N VAL A 47 -12.10 -4.09 4.95
CA VAL A 47 -12.69 -3.72 3.65
C VAL A 47 -13.80 -4.69 3.27
N TRP A 48 -13.53 -5.99 3.26
CA TRP A 48 -14.53 -7.00 2.87
C TRP A 48 -15.73 -7.03 3.80
N TRP A 49 -15.49 -6.98 5.11
CA TRP A 49 -16.52 -6.99 6.14
C TRP A 49 -17.44 -5.79 6.02
N VAL A 50 -16.90 -4.57 5.95
CA VAL A 50 -17.72 -3.36 5.84
C VAL A 50 -18.46 -3.31 4.52
N SER A 51 -17.83 -3.72 3.41
CA SER A 51 -18.51 -3.83 2.13
C SER A 51 -19.67 -4.83 2.16
N LEU A 52 -19.47 -6.00 2.75
CA LEU A 52 -20.52 -7.01 2.88
C LEU A 52 -21.66 -6.50 3.76
N LEU A 53 -21.34 -5.85 4.87
CA LEU A 53 -22.31 -5.24 5.78
C LEU A 53 -23.16 -4.19 5.05
N VAL A 54 -22.55 -3.32 4.24
CA VAL A 54 -23.26 -2.34 3.42
C VAL A 54 -24.16 -3.00 2.36
N LEU A 55 -23.74 -4.11 1.76
CA LEU A 55 -24.52 -4.82 0.74
C LEU A 55 -25.67 -5.64 1.33
N LEU A 56 -25.52 -6.18 2.55
CA LEU A 56 -26.51 -7.04 3.20
C LEU A 56 -27.46 -6.31 4.14
N ALA A 57 -27.12 -5.09 4.58
CA ALA A 57 -27.98 -4.30 5.45
C ALA A 57 -29.20 -3.78 4.67
N SER A 58 -30.25 -4.60 4.63
CA SER A 58 -31.49 -4.28 3.91
C SER A 58 -32.51 -3.52 4.75
N ASP A 59 -32.44 -3.53 6.09
CA ASP A 59 -33.15 -2.60 7.01
C ASP A 59 -32.94 -3.02 8.49
N PRO A 60 -32.66 -2.10 9.45
CA PRO A 60 -32.38 -0.67 9.26
C PRO A 60 -30.98 -0.44 8.66
N PRO A 61 -30.77 0.67 7.92
CA PRO A 61 -29.54 0.90 7.16
C PRO A 61 -28.35 1.24 8.07
N VAL A 62 -27.15 1.01 7.53
CA VAL A 62 -25.90 1.53 8.11
C VAL A 62 -25.95 3.05 8.09
N THR A 63 -26.15 3.66 9.26
CA THR A 63 -26.16 5.12 9.35
C THR A 63 -24.78 5.69 8.95
N PRO A 64 -24.71 6.87 8.30
CA PRO A 64 -23.44 7.46 7.90
C PRO A 64 -22.40 7.59 9.03
N PRO A 65 -22.77 7.96 10.28
CA PRO A 65 -21.81 8.00 11.39
C PRO A 65 -21.26 6.62 11.75
N LEU A 66 -22.10 5.58 11.72
CA LEU A 66 -21.66 4.21 11.97
C LEU A 66 -20.71 3.73 10.88
N LEU A 67 -21.06 3.99 9.61
CA LEU A 67 -20.22 3.64 8.46
C LEU A 67 -18.83 4.27 8.57
N LEU A 68 -18.77 5.58 8.90
CA LEU A 68 -17.50 6.28 9.09
C LEU A 68 -16.67 5.67 10.24
N ARG A 69 -17.30 5.29 11.36
CA ARG A 69 -16.61 4.63 12.48
C ARG A 69 -16.06 3.27 12.08
N LEU A 70 -16.84 2.46 11.37
CA LEU A 70 -16.42 1.14 10.90
C LEU A 70 -15.24 1.24 9.94
N VAL A 71 -15.26 2.20 9.01
CA VAL A 71 -14.15 2.45 8.08
C VAL A 71 -12.92 2.99 8.81
N ALA A 72 -13.10 3.90 9.76
CA ALA A 72 -12.00 4.45 10.54
C ALA A 72 -11.27 3.34 11.31
N ILE A 73 -12.00 2.51 12.06
CA ILE A 73 -11.42 1.43 12.88
C ILE A 73 -10.93 0.28 12.00
N GLY A 74 -11.72 -0.15 11.02
CA GLY A 74 -11.44 -1.32 10.20
C GLY A 74 -10.34 -1.10 9.16
N ILE A 75 -10.14 0.14 8.70
CA ILE A 75 -9.30 0.44 7.54
C ILE A 75 -8.27 1.53 7.83
N VAL A 76 -8.70 2.69 8.34
CA VAL A 76 -7.82 3.88 8.48
C VAL A 76 -6.80 3.70 9.61
N VAL A 77 -7.26 3.30 10.79
CA VAL A 77 -6.39 3.07 11.96
C VAL A 77 -5.29 2.05 11.66
N PRO A 78 -5.57 0.81 11.18
CA PRO A 78 -4.51 -0.15 10.88
C PRO A 78 -3.57 0.34 9.78
N PHE A 79 -4.06 1.12 8.81
CA PHE A 79 -3.22 1.76 7.80
C PHE A 79 -2.24 2.79 8.40
N ILE A 80 -2.71 3.65 9.30
CA ILE A 80 -1.86 4.63 9.99
C ILE A 80 -0.82 3.91 10.85
N LEU A 81 -1.23 2.88 11.61
CA LEU A 81 -0.32 2.09 12.43
C LEU A 81 0.75 1.41 11.57
N GLU A 82 0.38 0.81 10.43
CA GLU A 82 1.32 0.25 9.46
C GLU A 82 2.33 1.32 9.00
N MET A 83 1.87 2.51 8.64
CA MET A 83 2.71 3.60 8.17
C MET A 83 3.70 4.09 9.24
N VAL A 84 3.22 4.32 10.47
CA VAL A 84 4.04 4.74 11.60
C VAL A 84 5.08 3.68 11.93
N PHE A 85 4.67 2.42 11.98
CA PHE A 85 5.55 1.30 12.27
C PHE A 85 6.64 1.18 11.20
N ARG A 86 6.30 1.18 9.91
CA ARG A 86 7.30 1.15 8.82
C ARG A 86 8.25 2.35 8.87
N ARG A 87 7.74 3.54 9.18
CA ARG A 87 8.57 4.74 9.30
C ARG A 87 9.59 4.62 10.42
N ALA A 88 9.22 3.98 11.54
CA ALA A 88 10.11 3.73 12.67
C ALA A 88 11.19 2.66 12.39
N TYR A 89 11.01 1.82 11.37
CA TYR A 89 11.94 0.74 11.00
C TYR A 89 12.57 0.93 9.60
N ARG A 90 12.60 2.18 9.13
CA ARG A 90 13.28 2.51 7.88
C ARG A 90 14.78 2.29 8.04
N ALA A 91 15.36 1.57 7.08
CA ALA A 91 16.77 1.23 7.08
C ALA A 91 17.46 1.81 5.84
N ARG A 92 18.78 1.94 5.94
CA ARG A 92 19.67 2.22 4.81
C ARG A 92 20.70 1.09 4.73
N THR A 93 20.95 0.62 3.52
CA THR A 93 21.95 -0.42 3.27
C THR A 93 23.15 0.21 2.59
N PHE A 94 24.32 -0.04 3.15
CA PHE A 94 25.60 0.38 2.58
C PHE A 94 26.40 -0.88 2.27
N CYS A 95 26.98 -0.91 1.08
CA CYS A 95 27.84 -2.01 0.67
C CYS A 95 29.28 -1.51 0.67
N GLU A 96 30.06 -1.97 1.65
CA GLU A 96 31.50 -1.86 1.62
C GLU A 96 32.08 -3.14 0.98
N PRO A 97 33.37 -3.15 0.57
CA PRO A 97 33.97 -4.30 -0.09
C PRO A 97 33.83 -5.60 0.71
N GLU A 98 34.03 -5.53 2.03
CA GLU A 98 34.04 -6.70 2.92
C GLU A 98 32.83 -6.83 3.83
N THR A 99 32.11 -5.73 4.07
CA THR A 99 31.01 -5.67 5.04
C THR A 99 29.73 -5.15 4.38
N LEU A 100 28.61 -5.78 4.74
CA LEU A 100 27.28 -5.24 4.51
C LEU A 100 26.87 -4.50 5.77
N ARG A 101 26.74 -3.18 5.68
CA ARG A 101 26.27 -2.34 6.78
C ARG A 101 24.81 -2.02 6.59
N ILE A 102 24.01 -2.32 7.61
CA ILE A 102 22.58 -2.02 7.62
C ILE A 102 22.34 -1.07 8.78
N ALA A 103 22.14 0.21 8.47
CA ALA A 103 21.84 1.23 9.47
C ALA A 103 20.32 1.37 9.59
N PHE A 104 19.79 1.17 10.80
CA PHE A 104 18.38 1.39 11.09
C PHE A 104 18.22 2.00 12.49
N ARG A 105 17.35 3.01 12.62
CA ARG A 105 17.21 3.79 13.86
C ARG A 105 18.56 4.39 14.29
N SER A 106 19.10 3.93 15.42
CA SER A 106 20.42 4.29 15.98
C SER A 106 21.32 3.06 16.11
N GLU A 107 20.90 1.92 15.55
CA GLU A 107 21.67 0.69 15.52
C GLU A 107 22.29 0.52 14.14
N GLU A 108 23.51 0.01 14.14
CA GLU A 108 24.21 -0.34 12.94
C GLU A 108 24.58 -1.82 13.02
N LEU A 109 24.07 -2.58 12.05
CA LEU A 109 24.37 -3.99 11.93
C LEU A 109 25.41 -4.16 10.84
N GLU A 110 26.66 -4.40 11.27
CA GLU A 110 27.76 -4.73 10.38
C GLU A 110 27.87 -6.25 10.23
N ILE A 111 27.63 -6.74 9.01
CA ILE A 111 27.70 -8.16 8.70
C ILE A 111 28.83 -8.37 7.71
N PRO A 112 29.91 -9.07 8.07
CA PRO A 112 30.94 -9.46 7.11
C PRO A 112 30.30 -10.26 5.98
N ARG A 113 30.58 -9.92 4.72
CA ARG A 113 30.00 -10.60 3.55
C ARG A 113 30.36 -12.08 3.53
N ALA A 114 31.55 -12.44 4.01
CA ALA A 114 31.98 -13.82 4.20
C ALA A 114 31.05 -14.62 5.15
N ARG A 115 30.31 -13.95 6.05
CA ARG A 115 29.31 -14.56 6.92
C ARG A 115 27.91 -14.58 6.31
N ILE A 116 27.72 -14.15 5.07
CA ILE A 116 26.45 -14.26 4.34
C ILE A 116 26.59 -15.40 3.35
N ALA A 117 26.05 -16.56 3.69
CA ALA A 117 26.09 -17.73 2.82
C ALA A 117 25.16 -17.57 1.62
N ALA A 118 23.95 -17.05 1.85
CA ALA A 118 22.96 -16.80 0.82
C ALA A 118 21.86 -15.85 1.33
N VAL A 119 21.01 -15.43 0.42
CA VAL A 119 19.83 -14.63 0.69
C VAL A 119 18.60 -15.43 0.30
N ARG A 120 17.69 -15.64 1.24
CA ARG A 120 16.45 -16.39 1.03
C ARG A 120 15.26 -15.43 0.98
N PRO A 121 14.52 -15.34 -0.14
CA PRO A 121 13.29 -14.57 -0.18
C PRO A 121 12.22 -15.20 0.71
N TRP A 122 11.32 -14.38 1.23
CA TRP A 122 10.20 -14.86 2.02
C TRP A 122 9.23 -15.65 1.14
N ARG A 123 8.77 -16.81 1.61
CA ARG A 123 7.73 -17.60 0.93
C ARG A 123 6.39 -16.88 0.84
N VAL A 124 6.05 -16.11 1.87
CA VAL A 124 4.82 -15.33 1.95
C VAL A 124 5.20 -13.85 1.90
N PRO A 125 4.80 -13.10 0.85
CA PRO A 125 5.18 -11.70 0.66
C PRO A 125 4.35 -10.75 1.54
N LEU A 126 4.21 -11.08 2.82
CA LEU A 126 3.55 -10.28 3.85
C LEU A 126 4.59 -9.80 4.87
N PRO A 127 4.51 -8.53 5.32
CA PRO A 127 3.57 -7.47 4.89
C PRO A 127 3.91 -6.84 3.51
N GLY A 128 5.06 -7.19 2.97
CA GLY A 128 5.52 -6.87 1.63
C GLY A 128 6.59 -7.88 1.21
N PRO A 129 7.15 -7.75 -0.01
CA PRO A 129 8.27 -8.57 -0.42
C PRO A 129 9.49 -8.35 0.46
N GLY A 130 10.23 -9.41 0.73
CA GLY A 130 11.40 -9.32 1.60
C GLY A 130 12.28 -10.56 1.54
N LEU A 131 13.36 -10.46 2.30
CA LEU A 131 14.50 -11.35 2.31
C LEU A 131 14.90 -11.69 3.76
N ALA A 132 15.46 -12.87 3.92
CA ALA A 132 16.16 -13.27 5.13
C ALA A 132 17.60 -13.63 4.75
N LEU A 133 18.55 -13.13 5.54
CA LEU A 133 19.97 -13.42 5.34
C LEU A 133 20.29 -14.77 6.01
N LEU A 134 20.99 -15.63 5.28
CA LEU A 134 21.48 -16.92 5.77
C LEU A 134 22.95 -16.78 6.16
N VAL A 135 23.27 -17.24 7.36
CA VAL A 135 24.64 -17.33 7.89
C VAL A 135 25.19 -18.74 7.60
N PRO A 136 26.53 -18.92 7.45
CA PRO A 136 27.14 -20.25 7.41
C PRO A 136 26.56 -21.20 8.46
N GLY A 137 26.24 -22.42 8.04
CA GLY A 137 25.49 -23.38 8.85
C GLY A 137 23.97 -23.29 8.69
N GLY A 138 23.46 -22.51 7.73
CA GLY A 138 22.04 -22.50 7.34
C GLY A 138 21.11 -21.76 8.31
N LYS A 139 21.67 -21.11 9.33
CA LYS A 139 20.89 -20.33 10.30
C LYS A 139 20.42 -19.03 9.67
N LEU A 140 19.16 -18.69 9.90
CA LEU A 140 18.62 -17.39 9.51
C LEU A 140 19.07 -16.36 10.53
N LEU A 141 19.52 -15.20 10.04
CA LEU A 141 19.74 -14.04 10.88
C LEU A 141 18.44 -13.66 11.63
N ARG A 142 18.49 -13.00 12.78
CA ARG A 142 17.29 -12.65 13.55
C ARG A 142 16.45 -11.58 12.84
N GLU A 143 17.14 -10.67 12.16
CA GLU A 143 16.59 -9.54 11.46
C GLU A 143 15.99 -9.97 10.12
N ARG A 144 14.93 -9.27 9.71
CA ARG A 144 14.18 -9.50 8.47
C ARG A 144 14.23 -8.23 7.65
N VAL A 145 14.61 -8.36 6.39
CA VAL A 145 14.81 -7.22 5.48
C VAL A 145 13.66 -7.17 4.48
N GLU A 146 12.83 -6.14 4.55
CA GLU A 146 11.80 -5.87 3.54
C GLU A 146 12.39 -5.00 2.42
N VAL A 147 12.24 -5.47 1.19
CA VAL A 147 12.76 -4.80 -0.02
C VAL A 147 11.73 -4.91 -1.14
N PRO A 148 11.48 -3.84 -1.92
CA PRO A 148 10.51 -3.89 -3.01
C PRO A 148 10.86 -4.94 -4.07
N SER A 149 12.14 -5.01 -4.46
CA SER A 149 12.68 -5.92 -5.48
C SER A 149 13.83 -6.74 -4.87
N PRO A 150 13.54 -7.96 -4.38
CA PRO A 150 14.55 -8.84 -3.81
C PRO A 150 15.71 -9.16 -4.75
N ARG A 151 15.46 -9.38 -6.05
CA ARG A 151 16.53 -9.70 -7.01
C ARG A 151 17.43 -8.51 -7.26
N SER A 152 16.85 -7.33 -7.46
CA SER A 152 17.65 -6.12 -7.68
C SER A 152 18.48 -5.78 -6.46
N TRP A 153 17.93 -5.95 -5.25
CA TRP A 153 18.67 -5.74 -4.01
C TRP A 153 19.83 -6.75 -3.84
N ALA A 154 19.59 -8.06 -4.05
CA ALA A 154 20.64 -9.07 -3.94
C ALA A 154 21.75 -8.85 -4.99
N LYS A 155 21.38 -8.50 -6.24
CA LYS A 155 22.33 -8.16 -7.31
C LYS A 155 23.16 -6.91 -6.97
N LEU A 156 22.53 -5.86 -6.44
CA LEU A 156 23.21 -4.63 -6.04
C LEU A 156 24.28 -4.88 -4.97
N HIS A 157 24.00 -5.79 -4.04
CA HIS A 157 24.92 -6.16 -2.96
C HIS A 157 25.83 -7.36 -3.29
N GLY A 158 25.78 -7.88 -4.53
CA GLY A 158 26.57 -9.03 -4.97
C GLY A 158 26.41 -10.25 -4.05
N LEU A 159 25.17 -10.55 -3.62
CA LEU A 159 24.84 -11.67 -2.75
C LEU A 159 24.16 -12.78 -3.55
N ALA A 160 24.46 -14.04 -3.21
CA ALA A 160 23.82 -15.20 -3.82
C ALA A 160 22.36 -15.31 -3.36
N LEU A 161 21.42 -15.31 -4.32
CA LEU A 161 19.99 -15.46 -4.05
C LEU A 161 19.58 -16.93 -4.19
N GLU A 162 18.92 -17.48 -3.16
CA GLU A 162 18.43 -18.86 -3.18
C GLU A 162 17.12 -18.94 -3.98
N GLU A 163 17.23 -19.30 -5.27
CA GLU A 163 16.07 -19.43 -6.18
C GLU A 163 15.50 -20.85 -6.28
N GLY A 164 16.12 -21.83 -5.63
CA GLY A 164 16.00 -23.27 -5.96
C GLY A 164 14.63 -23.94 -5.81
N SER A 165 13.57 -23.23 -5.39
CA SER A 165 12.22 -23.79 -5.33
C SER A 165 11.24 -23.04 -6.25
N ARG A 166 10.32 -23.76 -6.89
CA ARG A 166 9.26 -23.15 -7.71
C ARG A 166 8.44 -22.10 -6.94
N ALA A 167 8.16 -22.36 -5.67
CA ALA A 167 7.45 -21.42 -4.80
C ALA A 167 8.26 -20.13 -4.56
N THR A 168 9.58 -20.26 -4.42
CA THR A 168 10.49 -19.11 -4.31
C THR A 168 10.49 -18.28 -5.60
N ALA A 169 10.65 -18.93 -6.76
CA ALA A 169 10.67 -18.26 -8.05
C ALA A 169 9.37 -17.48 -8.33
N ALA A 170 8.22 -18.07 -7.98
CA ALA A 170 6.93 -17.41 -8.12
C ALA A 170 6.74 -16.23 -7.17
N THR A 171 7.21 -16.35 -5.92
CA THR A 171 7.17 -15.23 -4.96
C THR A 171 8.07 -14.07 -5.40
N LEU A 172 9.26 -14.38 -5.95
CA LEU A 172 10.13 -13.40 -6.58
C LEU A 172 9.45 -12.74 -7.78
N ALA A 173 8.83 -13.51 -8.68
CA ALA A 173 8.11 -12.95 -9.82
C ALA A 173 6.97 -12.00 -9.40
N PHE A 174 6.22 -12.37 -8.36
CA PHE A 174 5.19 -11.50 -7.78
C PHE A 174 5.78 -10.22 -7.17
N ALA A 175 6.90 -10.34 -6.44
CA ALA A 175 7.60 -9.21 -5.85
C ALA A 175 8.12 -8.23 -6.92
N GLU A 176 8.77 -8.75 -7.96
CA GLU A 176 9.27 -7.94 -9.08
C GLU A 176 8.13 -7.28 -9.86
N ALA A 177 7.01 -7.99 -10.08
CA ALA A 177 5.83 -7.41 -10.69
C ALA A 177 5.27 -6.24 -9.87
N ARG A 178 5.24 -6.37 -8.54
CA ARG A 178 4.78 -5.31 -7.63
C ARG A 178 5.76 -4.14 -7.57
N ALA A 179 7.07 -4.39 -7.67
CA ALA A 179 8.09 -3.35 -7.71
C ALA A 179 8.11 -2.58 -9.04
N ALA A 180 7.80 -3.26 -10.14
CA ALA A 180 7.74 -2.66 -11.47
C ALA A 180 6.53 -1.71 -11.65
N SER A 181 5.51 -1.84 -10.81
CA SER A 181 4.40 -0.88 -10.76
C SER A 181 4.87 0.44 -10.14
N GLN A 182 4.75 1.51 -10.90
CA GLN A 182 5.14 2.84 -10.44
C GLN A 182 4.25 3.26 -9.25
N PRO A 183 4.83 3.70 -8.12
CA PRO A 183 4.03 4.16 -7.00
C PRO A 183 3.24 5.41 -7.44
N TRP A 184 1.93 5.35 -7.26
CA TRP A 184 1.07 6.51 -7.50
C TRP A 184 1.48 7.64 -6.56
N ARG A 185 1.65 8.84 -7.13
CA ARG A 185 1.93 10.03 -6.34
C ARG A 185 0.67 10.43 -5.55
N TRP A 186 0.86 11.03 -4.38
CA TRP A 186 -0.23 11.37 -3.44
C TRP A 186 -1.40 12.12 -4.11
N TYR A 187 -1.11 13.00 -5.06
CA TYR A 187 -2.12 13.77 -5.78
C TYR A 187 -3.05 12.92 -6.65
N HIS A 188 -2.63 11.75 -7.12
CA HIS A 188 -3.52 10.84 -7.83
C HIS A 188 -4.57 10.24 -6.88
N TYR A 189 -4.20 9.98 -5.63
CA TYR A 189 -5.16 9.51 -4.62
C TYR A 189 -6.17 10.61 -4.28
N VAL A 190 -5.71 11.86 -4.17
CA VAL A 190 -6.59 13.02 -3.96
C VAL A 190 -7.54 13.18 -5.15
N ALA A 191 -7.02 13.16 -6.38
CA ALA A 191 -7.85 13.25 -7.57
C ALA A 191 -8.87 12.09 -7.66
N LYS A 192 -8.43 10.85 -7.43
CA LYS A 192 -9.25 9.65 -7.56
C LYS A 192 -10.37 9.54 -6.52
N PHE A 193 -10.10 9.88 -5.26
CA PHE A 193 -11.09 9.67 -4.20
C PHE A 193 -11.83 10.95 -3.84
N PHE A 194 -11.14 12.09 -3.78
CA PHE A 194 -11.74 13.34 -3.31
C PHE A 194 -12.35 14.13 -4.47
N VAL A 195 -11.59 14.37 -5.54
CA VAL A 195 -12.07 15.18 -6.67
C VAL A 195 -13.12 14.42 -7.48
N PHE A 196 -12.82 13.19 -7.88
CA PHE A 196 -13.80 12.36 -8.59
C PHE A 196 -15.03 12.07 -7.73
N GLY A 197 -14.87 11.93 -6.41
CA GLY A 197 -15.98 11.75 -5.47
C GLY A 197 -16.95 12.93 -5.39
N LEU A 198 -16.53 14.14 -5.77
CA LEU A 198 -17.43 15.31 -5.82
C LEU A 198 -18.56 15.13 -6.85
N ILE A 199 -18.32 14.43 -7.96
CA ILE A 199 -19.31 14.24 -9.02
C ILE A 199 -20.52 13.43 -8.52
N PRO A 200 -20.37 12.18 -8.03
CA PRO A 200 -21.48 11.43 -7.45
C PRO A 200 -22.10 12.13 -6.24
N ALA A 201 -21.28 12.74 -5.38
CA ALA A 201 -21.78 13.44 -4.20
C ALA A 201 -22.67 14.64 -4.57
N ALA A 202 -22.24 15.46 -5.53
CA ALA A 202 -23.01 16.58 -6.09
C ALA A 202 -24.37 16.11 -6.61
N LEU A 203 -24.36 15.05 -7.40
CA LEU A 203 -25.58 14.51 -8.00
C LEU A 203 -26.56 13.98 -6.95
N LEU A 204 -26.09 13.13 -6.03
CA LEU A 204 -26.92 12.56 -4.96
C LEU A 204 -27.47 13.63 -4.02
N PHE A 205 -26.65 14.62 -3.67
CA PHE A 205 -27.07 15.72 -2.84
C PHE A 205 -28.10 16.61 -3.53
N GLN A 206 -27.91 16.95 -4.81
CA GLN A 206 -28.91 17.73 -5.57
C GLN A 206 -30.26 17.02 -5.64
N VAL A 207 -30.24 15.69 -5.83
CA VAL A 207 -31.45 14.87 -5.83
C VAL A 207 -32.12 14.92 -4.46
N HIS A 208 -31.35 14.77 -3.37
CA HIS A 208 -31.88 14.92 -2.02
C HIS A 208 -32.50 16.31 -1.78
N GLN A 209 -31.81 17.38 -2.18
CA GLN A 209 -32.30 18.75 -2.01
C GLN A 209 -33.64 18.97 -2.74
N ARG A 210 -33.75 18.49 -3.98
CA ARG A 210 -35.00 18.61 -4.77
C ARG A 210 -36.15 17.80 -4.16
N ILE A 211 -35.88 16.60 -3.66
CA ILE A 211 -36.93 15.73 -3.08
C ILE A 211 -37.37 16.25 -1.70
N ALA A 212 -36.42 16.61 -0.83
CA ALA A 212 -36.72 16.96 0.56
C ALA A 212 -37.15 18.43 0.74
N TYR A 213 -36.66 19.34 -0.12
CA TYR A 213 -36.85 20.78 0.05
C TYR A 213 -37.35 21.51 -1.22
N GLY A 214 -37.63 20.78 -2.30
CA GLY A 214 -38.22 21.32 -3.53
C GLY A 214 -37.27 22.15 -4.42
N SER A 215 -36.04 22.44 -3.96
CA SER A 215 -35.05 23.19 -4.73
C SER A 215 -33.62 22.87 -4.29
N VAL A 216 -32.63 23.19 -5.13
CA VAL A 216 -31.19 22.91 -4.85
C VAL A 216 -30.64 23.69 -3.65
N LEU A 217 -31.29 24.80 -3.29
CA LEU A 217 -30.94 25.65 -2.15
C LEU A 217 -32.05 25.68 -1.08
N GLY A 218 -33.02 24.76 -1.14
CA GLY A 218 -34.18 24.78 -0.24
C GLY A 218 -33.78 24.69 1.22
N GLU A 219 -32.87 23.76 1.57
CA GLU A 219 -32.34 23.65 2.93
C GLU A 219 -31.55 24.89 3.36
N TYR A 220 -30.83 25.53 2.44
CA TYR A 220 -30.08 26.74 2.72
C TYR A 220 -31.01 27.87 3.20
N TYR A 221 -32.14 28.07 2.51
CA TYR A 221 -33.09 29.12 2.87
C TYR A 221 -33.96 28.75 4.09
N LEU A 222 -34.28 27.46 4.28
CA LEU A 222 -35.15 27.02 5.38
C LEU A 222 -34.41 26.78 6.70
N ARG A 223 -33.17 26.28 6.65
CA ARG A 223 -32.40 25.84 7.82
C ARG A 223 -31.04 26.54 7.95
N GLY A 224 -30.71 27.42 7.00
CA GLY A 224 -29.47 28.20 7.00
C GLY A 224 -28.26 27.46 6.42
N PRO A 225 -27.14 28.19 6.24
CA PRO A 225 -25.93 27.68 5.60
C PRO A 225 -25.28 26.51 6.35
N ALA A 226 -25.35 26.50 7.68
CA ALA A 226 -24.70 25.46 8.49
C ALA A 226 -25.34 24.08 8.28
N ALA A 227 -26.68 24.01 8.22
CA ALA A 227 -27.40 22.77 7.96
C ALA A 227 -27.10 22.26 6.55
N TYR A 228 -27.14 23.14 5.56
CA TYR A 228 -26.82 22.83 4.17
C TYR A 228 -25.43 22.21 4.00
N LEU A 229 -24.40 22.87 4.57
CA LEU A 229 -23.01 22.38 4.50
C LEU A 229 -22.82 21.06 5.28
N ARG A 230 -23.54 20.87 6.38
CA ARG A 230 -23.50 19.61 7.14
C ARG A 230 -24.11 18.46 6.33
N THR A 231 -25.27 18.66 5.72
CA THR A 231 -25.89 17.67 4.84
C THR A 231 -24.99 17.35 3.66
N TRP A 232 -24.42 18.37 3.01
CA TRP A 232 -23.41 18.20 1.96
C TRP A 232 -22.22 17.33 2.43
N ALA A 233 -21.63 17.65 3.59
CA ALA A 233 -20.50 16.92 4.13
C ALA A 233 -20.83 15.43 4.42
N VAL A 234 -22.05 15.14 4.89
CA VAL A 234 -22.51 13.76 5.12
C VAL A 234 -22.61 12.99 3.80
N TYR A 235 -23.23 13.57 2.77
CA TYR A 235 -23.34 12.94 1.45
C TYR A 235 -21.96 12.72 0.83
N TYR A 236 -21.12 13.75 0.85
CA TYR A 236 -19.77 13.68 0.33
C TYR A 236 -18.93 12.62 1.05
N GLY A 237 -18.91 12.63 2.39
CA GLY A 237 -18.16 11.65 3.18
C GLY A 237 -18.62 10.22 2.94
N THR A 238 -19.93 10.00 2.82
CA THR A 238 -20.51 8.68 2.53
C THR A 238 -20.09 8.17 1.15
N VAL A 239 -20.14 9.04 0.14
CA VAL A 239 -19.70 8.71 -1.23
C VAL A 239 -18.21 8.39 -1.29
N VAL A 240 -17.37 9.20 -0.65
CA VAL A 240 -15.91 8.95 -0.58
C VAL A 240 -15.64 7.59 0.08
N VAL A 241 -16.35 7.25 1.15
CA VAL A 241 -16.26 5.94 1.78
C VAL A 241 -16.65 4.81 0.83
N TYR A 242 -17.77 4.91 0.12
CA TYR A 242 -18.19 3.88 -0.83
C TYR A 242 -17.17 3.69 -1.96
N LEU A 243 -16.61 4.79 -2.47
CA LEU A 243 -15.54 4.75 -3.45
C LEU A 243 -14.27 4.09 -2.91
N LEU A 244 -13.90 4.36 -1.65
CA LEU A 244 -12.77 3.74 -0.97
C LEU A 244 -12.98 2.23 -0.81
N LEU A 245 -14.17 1.81 -0.34
CA LEU A 245 -14.52 0.41 -0.18
C LEU A 245 -14.50 -0.33 -1.53
N PHE A 246 -15.12 0.24 -2.56
CA PHE A 246 -15.14 -0.33 -3.90
C PHE A 246 -13.72 -0.47 -4.47
N ALA A 247 -12.88 0.56 -4.36
CA ALA A 247 -11.48 0.47 -4.78
C ALA A 247 -10.69 -0.58 -3.97
N GLY A 248 -10.95 -0.67 -2.66
CA GLY A 248 -10.34 -1.65 -1.77
C GLY A 248 -10.67 -3.10 -2.17
N LEU A 249 -11.94 -3.37 -2.47
CA LEU A 249 -12.40 -4.67 -2.96
C LEU A 249 -11.70 -5.04 -4.26
N LEU A 250 -11.80 -4.18 -5.29
CA LEU A 250 -11.16 -4.41 -6.58
C LEU A 250 -9.66 -4.65 -6.45
N ARG A 251 -9.00 -3.86 -5.59
CA ARG A 251 -7.56 -3.98 -5.33
C ARG A 251 -7.19 -5.31 -4.66
N SER A 252 -7.99 -5.75 -3.69
CA SER A 252 -7.75 -7.00 -2.96
C SER A 252 -7.96 -8.23 -3.85
N VAL A 253 -9.06 -8.27 -4.63
CA VAL A 253 -9.32 -9.30 -5.63
C VAL A 253 -8.17 -9.38 -6.63
N LEU A 254 -7.75 -8.23 -7.19
CA LEU A 254 -6.64 -8.20 -8.13
C LEU A 254 -5.35 -8.74 -7.52
N GLU A 255 -5.01 -8.35 -6.28
CA GLU A 255 -3.77 -8.80 -5.64
C GLU A 255 -3.76 -10.31 -5.41
N VAL A 256 -4.89 -10.91 -5.03
CA VAL A 256 -5.05 -12.37 -4.89
C VAL A 256 -4.90 -13.06 -6.24
N LEU A 257 -5.59 -12.58 -7.28
CA LEU A 257 -5.50 -13.15 -8.63
C LEU A 257 -4.07 -13.09 -9.18
N LEU A 258 -3.38 -11.97 -8.97
CA LEU A 258 -1.99 -11.81 -9.41
C LEU A 258 -1.02 -12.69 -8.63
N TRP A 259 -1.26 -12.91 -7.33
CA TRP A 259 -0.47 -13.85 -6.56
C TRP A 259 -0.64 -15.27 -7.11
N PHE A 260 -1.88 -15.73 -7.32
CA PHE A 260 -2.13 -17.04 -7.94
C PHE A 260 -1.56 -17.15 -9.37
N ALA A 261 -1.71 -16.11 -10.19
CA ALA A 261 -1.14 -16.08 -11.54
C ALA A 261 0.39 -16.13 -11.55
N ALA A 262 1.06 -15.58 -10.53
CA ALA A 262 2.51 -15.70 -10.39
C ALA A 262 2.95 -17.12 -10.04
N GLN A 263 2.13 -17.89 -9.32
CA GLN A 263 2.40 -19.31 -9.00
C GLN A 263 2.32 -20.20 -10.25
N THR A 264 1.43 -19.87 -11.20
CA THR A 264 1.22 -20.65 -12.44
C THR A 264 2.10 -20.17 -13.60
N HIS A 265 2.21 -18.85 -13.79
CA HIS A 265 2.89 -18.22 -14.92
C HIS A 265 3.82 -17.06 -14.47
N PRO A 266 4.94 -17.35 -13.78
CA PRO A 266 5.83 -16.32 -13.25
C PRO A 266 6.39 -15.36 -14.32
N GLN A 267 6.59 -15.86 -15.55
CA GLN A 267 7.07 -15.05 -16.68
C GLN A 267 6.08 -13.94 -17.09
N ARG A 268 4.78 -14.10 -16.79
CA ARG A 268 3.72 -13.13 -17.12
C ARG A 268 3.35 -12.22 -15.94
N ALA A 269 4.06 -12.29 -14.82
CA ALA A 269 3.69 -11.55 -13.61
C ALA A 269 3.69 -10.02 -13.83
N ILE A 270 4.72 -9.45 -14.46
CA ILE A 270 4.82 -8.01 -14.78
C ILE A 270 3.73 -7.55 -15.76
N PRO A 271 3.58 -8.15 -16.97
CA PRO A 271 2.54 -7.71 -17.89
C PRO A 271 1.13 -7.94 -17.32
N GLY A 272 0.91 -9.05 -16.59
CA GLY A 272 -0.34 -9.33 -15.90
C GLY A 272 -0.68 -8.26 -14.86
N ARG A 273 0.31 -7.81 -14.07
CA ARG A 273 0.15 -6.69 -13.13
C ARG A 273 -0.29 -5.42 -13.83
N ARG A 274 0.39 -5.02 -14.91
CA ARG A 274 0.08 -3.80 -15.68
C ARG A 274 -1.30 -3.86 -16.33
N ALA A 275 -1.71 -5.03 -16.82
CA ALA A 275 -3.05 -5.23 -17.38
C ALA A 275 -4.12 -5.16 -16.28
N GLY A 276 -3.89 -5.84 -15.16
CA GLY A 276 -4.80 -5.84 -14.01
C GLY A 276 -5.00 -4.46 -13.39
N GLU A 277 -3.94 -3.66 -13.26
CA GLU A 277 -4.05 -2.27 -12.79
C GLU A 277 -4.87 -1.40 -13.74
N ARG A 278 -4.71 -1.56 -15.07
CA ARG A 278 -5.54 -0.87 -16.06
C ARG A 278 -7.00 -1.31 -15.98
N LEU A 279 -7.25 -2.61 -15.85
CA LEU A 279 -8.60 -3.15 -15.72
C LEU A 279 -9.29 -2.64 -14.46
N VAL A 280 -8.61 -2.65 -13.31
CA VAL A 280 -9.17 -2.10 -12.06
C VAL A 280 -9.49 -0.61 -12.19
N HIS A 281 -8.66 0.19 -12.86
CA HIS A 281 -8.99 1.59 -13.10
C HIS A 281 -10.19 1.76 -14.02
N PHE A 282 -10.25 0.98 -15.10
CA PHE A 282 -11.37 0.99 -16.02
C PHE A 282 -12.68 0.63 -15.30
N VAL A 283 -12.69 -0.49 -14.57
CA VAL A 283 -13.85 -0.94 -13.78
C VAL A 283 -14.21 0.08 -12.70
N TYR A 284 -13.22 0.71 -12.07
CA TYR A 284 -13.48 1.72 -11.05
C TYR A 284 -14.21 2.94 -11.61
N TYR A 285 -13.67 3.59 -12.65
CA TYR A 285 -14.25 4.81 -13.18
C TYR A 285 -15.53 4.54 -13.97
N LEU A 286 -15.50 3.57 -14.88
CA LEU A 286 -16.66 3.23 -15.70
C LEU A 286 -17.77 2.61 -14.85
N GLY A 287 -17.43 1.71 -13.92
CA GLY A 287 -18.40 1.07 -13.04
C GLY A 287 -19.16 2.09 -12.19
N VAL A 288 -18.47 3.08 -11.60
CA VAL A 288 -19.14 4.15 -10.84
C VAL A 288 -20.08 4.96 -11.73
N LEU A 289 -19.64 5.36 -12.92
CA LEU A 289 -20.46 6.14 -13.86
C LEU A 289 -21.68 5.35 -14.35
N LEU A 290 -21.52 4.07 -14.68
CA LEU A 290 -22.62 3.20 -15.10
C LEU A 290 -23.62 2.96 -13.97
N LEU A 291 -23.16 2.72 -12.74
CA LEU A 291 -24.07 2.55 -11.60
C LEU A 291 -24.88 3.81 -11.33
N LEU A 292 -24.28 4.99 -11.46
CA LEU A 292 -25.02 6.26 -11.39
C LEU A 292 -26.04 6.36 -12.53
N ALA A 293 -25.62 6.11 -13.78
CA ALA A 293 -26.51 6.17 -14.93
C ALA A 293 -27.71 5.22 -14.78
N LEU A 294 -27.47 3.96 -14.39
CA LEU A 294 -28.51 2.96 -14.15
C LEU A 294 -29.45 3.36 -13.02
N ARG A 295 -28.91 3.94 -11.94
CA ARG A 295 -29.72 4.41 -10.81
C ARG A 295 -30.71 5.50 -11.22
N PHE A 296 -30.34 6.35 -12.18
CA PHE A 296 -31.22 7.42 -12.68
C PHE A 296 -32.05 7.02 -13.91
N SER A 297 -31.61 6.05 -14.71
CA SER A 297 -32.38 5.56 -15.86
C SER A 297 -33.51 4.61 -15.46
N GLY A 298 -33.39 3.91 -14.32
CA GLY A 298 -34.43 3.03 -13.77
C GLY A 298 -35.62 3.77 -13.14
N CYS A 299 -35.69 5.10 -13.24
CA CYS A 299 -36.81 5.93 -12.76
C CYS A 299 -37.60 6.58 -13.90
N GLY A 300 -37.55 6.01 -15.11
CA GLY A 300 -38.42 6.37 -16.24
C GLY A 300 -39.67 5.48 -16.30
#